data_AF-A0A523WHK9-F1
#
_entry.id   AF-A0A523WHK9-F1
#
_cell.length_a   1.000
_cell.length_b   1.000
_cell.length_c   1.000
_cell.angle_alpha   90.00
_cell.angle_beta   90.00
_cell.angle_gamma   90.00
#
_symmetry.space_group_name_H-M   'P 1'
#
loop_
_entity.id
_entity.type
_entity.pdbx_description
1 polymer ?
#
loop_
_entity_poly.entity_id
_entity_poly.type
_entity_poly.pdbx_seq_one_letter_code
_entity_poly.pdbx_strand_id
1 'polypeptide(L)'
;MTNAFAEAIQKRGFSFVEVIAPCSTLYARRNKLGDGLNLMKFYHDNSIIKHGADPREVDIGFQEKIVVGKFVDIEKPTYLDCLNDGYKRVFGDAYKVYGEEDEQN
;
A
#
# COMPACT_ATOMS: atom_id res chain seq x y z
N MET A 1 -10.19 -0.80 7.10
CA MET A 1 -8.89 -0.10 6.92
C MET A 1 -7.79 -0.68 7.79
N THR A 2 -8.01 -0.93 9.09
CA THR A 2 -7.01 -1.53 10.01
C THR A 2 -6.35 -2.79 9.44
N ASN A 3 -7.12 -3.71 8.84
CA ASN A 3 -6.59 -4.95 8.26
C ASN A 3 -5.58 -4.69 7.13
N ALA A 4 -5.85 -3.70 6.26
CA ALA A 4 -4.95 -3.36 5.15
C ALA A 4 -3.59 -2.87 5.66
N PHE A 5 -3.59 -2.02 6.70
CA PHE A 5 -2.34 -1.57 7.33
C PHE A 5 -1.63 -2.67 8.10
N ALA A 6 -2.38 -3.52 8.82
CA ALA A 6 -1.81 -4.66 9.54
C ALA A 6 -1.07 -5.61 8.57
N GLU A 7 -1.72 -5.97 7.45
CA GLU A 7 -1.09 -6.78 6.40
C GLU A 7 0.14 -6.09 5.79
N ALA A 8 0.01 -4.80 5.44
CA ALA A 8 1.10 -4.05 4.80
C ALA A 8 2.35 -3.92 5.69
N ILE A 9 2.17 -3.73 6.99
CA ILE A 9 3.27 -3.62 7.96
C ILE A 9 3.92 -4.99 8.20
N GLN A 10 3.15 -6.06 8.23
CA GLN A 10 3.66 -7.42 8.45
C GLN A 10 4.34 -8.03 7.22
N LYS A 11 4.09 -7.47 6.03
CA LYS A 11 4.68 -7.94 4.78
C LYS A 11 6.20 -7.81 4.81
N ARG A 12 6.90 -8.93 4.60
CA ARG A 12 8.35 -8.90 4.37
C ARG A 12 8.64 -8.32 2.99
N GLY A 13 9.08 -7.07 2.95
CA GLY A 13 9.42 -6.36 1.73
C GLY A 13 8.72 -5.01 1.64
N PHE A 14 8.47 -4.56 0.41
CA PHE A 14 7.86 -3.27 0.17
C PHE A 14 6.33 -3.39 0.06
N SER A 15 5.63 -2.53 0.80
CA SER A 15 4.18 -2.40 0.75
C SER A 15 3.80 -0.96 0.41
N PHE A 16 2.79 -0.80 -0.44
CA PHE A 16 2.20 0.50 -0.76
C PHE A 16 0.70 0.46 -0.49
N VAL A 17 0.22 1.41 0.32
CA VAL A 17 -1.20 1.57 0.65
C VAL A 17 -1.60 2.99 0.32
N GLU A 18 -2.45 3.15 -0.69
CA GLU A 18 -3.09 4.42 -1.02
C GLU A 18 -4.41 4.56 -0.28
N VAL A 19 -4.61 5.67 0.43
CA VAL A 19 -5.85 5.98 1.15
C VAL A 19 -6.47 7.22 0.56
N ILE A 20 -7.71 7.08 0.10
CA ILE A 20 -8.48 8.20 -0.42
C ILE A 20 -9.22 8.86 0.74
N ALA A 21 -8.94 10.13 0.98
CA ALA A 21 -9.54 10.91 2.07
C ALA A 21 -10.43 12.04 1.53
N PRO A 22 -11.67 12.21 2.04
CA PRO A 22 -12.54 13.31 1.65
C PRO A 22 -11.96 14.67 2.10
N CYS A 23 -11.96 15.65 1.20
CA CYS A 23 -11.63 17.05 1.52
C CYS A 23 -12.88 17.93 1.39
N SER A 24 -13.57 18.16 2.51
CA SER A 24 -14.82 18.92 2.56
C SER A 24 -14.64 20.44 2.39
N THR A 25 -13.45 20.96 2.65
CA THR A 25 -13.19 22.40 2.64
C THR A 25 -12.84 22.94 1.26
N LEU A 26 -11.95 22.27 0.53
CA LEU A 26 -11.45 22.77 -0.76
C LEU A 26 -12.07 22.02 -1.93
N TYR A 27 -11.81 20.71 -2.04
CA TYR A 27 -12.23 19.92 -3.20
C TYR A 27 -13.75 19.91 -3.36
N ALA A 28 -14.48 19.59 -2.29
CA ALA A 28 -15.94 19.51 -2.34
C ALA A 28 -16.59 20.87 -2.63
N ARG A 29 -16.09 21.96 -2.04
CA ARG A 29 -16.62 23.31 -2.28
C ARG A 29 -16.39 23.75 -3.72
N ARG A 30 -15.19 23.55 -4.27
CA ARG A 30 -14.86 23.92 -5.65
C ARG A 30 -15.72 23.15 -6.66
N ASN A 31 -16.01 21.89 -6.38
CA ASN A 31 -16.76 21.00 -7.27
C ASN A 31 -18.26 20.91 -6.94
N LYS A 32 -18.76 21.70 -5.97
CA LYS A 32 -20.17 21.72 -5.53
C LYS A 32 -20.71 20.33 -5.11
N LEU A 33 -19.87 19.51 -4.46
CA LEU A 33 -20.19 18.12 -4.08
C LEU A 33 -20.95 17.99 -2.75
N GLY A 34 -21.37 19.10 -2.17
CA GLY A 34 -22.06 19.13 -0.87
C GLY A 34 -21.13 19.23 0.32
N ASP A 35 -21.64 18.86 1.50
CA ASP A 35 -20.94 18.94 2.78
C ASP A 35 -20.15 17.67 3.11
N GLY A 36 -19.56 17.62 4.31
CA GLY A 36 -18.77 16.48 4.74
C GLY A 36 -19.54 15.17 4.81
N LEU A 37 -20.82 15.19 5.20
CA LEU A 37 -21.63 13.98 5.29
C LEU A 37 -21.94 13.42 3.91
N ASN A 38 -22.21 14.28 2.94
CA ASN A 38 -22.44 13.88 1.55
C ASN A 38 -21.21 13.17 0.96
N LEU A 39 -20.01 13.70 1.23
CA LEU A 39 -18.77 13.04 0.80
C LEU A 39 -18.59 11.68 1.47
N MET A 40 -18.77 11.60 2.79
CA MET A 40 -18.61 10.32 3.51
C MET A 40 -19.56 9.24 2.97
N LYS A 41 -20.82 9.61 2.68
CA LYS A 41 -21.80 8.72 2.04
C LYS A 41 -21.34 8.31 0.64
N PHE A 42 -20.87 9.26 -0.17
CA PHE A 42 -20.35 8.97 -1.51
C PHE A 42 -19.23 7.92 -1.46
N TYR A 43 -18.20 8.12 -0.63
CA TYR A 43 -17.09 7.16 -0.51
C TYR A 43 -17.56 5.79 0.01
N HIS A 44 -18.49 5.76 0.96
CA HIS A 44 -19.07 4.51 1.47
C HIS A 44 -19.84 3.74 0.39
N ASP A 45 -20.74 4.42 -0.32
CA ASP A 45 -21.68 3.80 -1.26
C ASP A 45 -21.06 3.49 -2.63
N ASN A 46 -20.00 4.20 -3.01
CA ASN A 46 -19.36 4.06 -4.32
C ASN A 46 -18.03 3.30 -4.30
N SER A 47 -17.58 2.81 -3.14
CA SER A 47 -16.42 1.92 -3.06
C SER A 47 -16.80 0.49 -3.40
N ILE A 48 -16.13 -0.11 -4.38
CA ILE A 48 -16.26 -1.53 -4.75
C ILE A 48 -14.99 -2.26 -4.35
N ILE A 49 -15.13 -3.28 -3.49
CA ILE A 49 -14.00 -4.15 -3.15
C ILE A 49 -13.74 -5.12 -4.31
N LYS A 50 -12.56 -5.04 -4.93
CA LYS A 50 -12.11 -5.97 -5.98
C LYS A 50 -10.62 -6.26 -5.81
N HIS A 51 -10.31 -7.31 -5.07
CA HIS A 51 -8.95 -7.80 -4.91
C HIS A 51 -8.38 -8.34 -6.24
N GLY A 52 -7.08 -8.16 -6.46
CA GLY A 52 -6.38 -8.66 -7.64
C GLY A 52 -6.74 -7.94 -8.96
N ALA A 53 -7.47 -6.83 -8.92
CA ALA A 53 -7.67 -6.01 -10.12
C ALA A 53 -6.32 -5.46 -10.62
N ASP A 54 -6.13 -5.39 -11.96
CA ASP A 54 -4.94 -4.76 -12.53
C ASP A 54 -4.92 -3.27 -12.14
N PRO A 55 -3.86 -2.77 -11.46
CA PRO A 55 -3.72 -1.36 -11.12
C PRO A 55 -3.92 -0.39 -12.30
N ARG A 56 -3.70 -0.85 -13.55
CA ARG A 56 -3.90 -0.05 -14.77
C ARG A 56 -5.38 0.16 -15.13
N GLU A 57 -6.29 -0.63 -14.57
CA GLU A 57 -7.72 -0.61 -14.87
C GLU A 57 -8.56 0.01 -13.74
N VAL A 58 -7.92 0.52 -12.67
CA VAL A 58 -8.60 0.99 -11.44
C VAL A 58 -8.35 2.47 -11.16
N ASP A 59 -8.29 3.27 -12.23
CA ASP A 59 -8.21 4.72 -12.11
C ASP A 59 -9.43 5.32 -11.37
N ILE A 60 -9.24 6.49 -10.76
CA ILE A 60 -10.27 7.17 -9.97
C ILE A 60 -10.92 8.25 -10.83
N GLY A 61 -12.08 7.92 -11.40
CA GLY A 61 -12.91 8.85 -12.16
C GLY A 61 -13.62 9.90 -11.30
N PHE A 62 -13.98 11.04 -11.89
CA PHE A 62 -14.73 12.09 -11.21
C PHE A 62 -16.16 11.63 -10.90
N GLN A 63 -16.49 11.48 -9.61
CA GLN A 63 -17.81 11.02 -9.14
C GLN A 63 -18.22 9.64 -9.69
N GLU A 64 -17.23 8.80 -9.97
CA GLU A 64 -17.43 7.42 -10.39
C GLU A 64 -17.19 6.44 -9.23
N LYS A 65 -17.44 5.15 -9.49
CA LYS A 65 -17.15 4.11 -8.50
C LYS A 65 -15.66 3.96 -8.29
N ILE A 66 -15.27 3.77 -7.04
CA ILE A 66 -13.88 3.65 -6.62
C ILE A 66 -13.60 2.18 -6.38
N VAL A 67 -12.71 1.59 -7.17
CA VAL A 67 -12.26 0.22 -6.91
C VAL A 67 -11.24 0.24 -5.77
N VAL A 68 -11.46 -0.54 -4.73
CA VAL A 68 -10.58 -0.65 -3.58
C VAL A 68 -10.22 -2.11 -3.31
N GLY A 69 -9.06 -2.33 -2.69
CA GLY A 69 -8.63 -3.66 -2.26
C GLY A 69 -7.13 -3.85 -2.34
N LYS A 70 -6.67 -5.04 -2.00
CA LYS A 70 -5.32 -5.52 -2.30
C LYS A 70 -5.19 -5.87 -3.79
N PHE A 71 -4.44 -5.07 -4.53
CA PHE A 71 -4.28 -5.22 -5.99
C PHE A 71 -3.13 -6.15 -6.37
N VAL A 72 -1.97 -5.99 -5.74
CA VAL A 72 -0.77 -6.78 -6.01
C VAL A 72 -0.25 -7.34 -4.70
N ASP A 73 -0.08 -8.66 -4.63
CA ASP A 73 0.51 -9.36 -3.50
C ASP A 73 1.43 -10.47 -4.04
N ILE A 74 2.73 -10.22 -3.99
CA ILE A 74 3.74 -11.13 -4.54
C ILE A 74 4.92 -11.24 -3.57
N GLU A 75 5.56 -12.40 -3.55
CA GLU A 75 6.81 -12.62 -2.82
C GLU A 75 8.01 -12.39 -3.73
N LYS A 76 8.92 -11.52 -3.29
CA LYS A 76 10.21 -11.25 -3.95
C LYS A 76 11.29 -11.04 -2.90
N PRO A 77 12.57 -11.29 -3.24
CA PRO A 77 13.68 -10.90 -2.38
C PRO A 77 13.59 -9.42 -2.02
N THR A 78 13.80 -9.13 -0.74
CA THR A 78 13.88 -7.76 -0.25
C THR A 78 15.19 -7.10 -0.71
N TYR A 79 15.29 -5.79 -0.50
CA TYR A 79 16.56 -5.09 -0.72
C TYR A 79 17.70 -5.71 0.10
N LEU A 80 17.45 -6.05 1.37
CA LEU A 80 18.45 -6.64 2.24
C LEU A 80 18.86 -8.04 1.80
N ASP A 81 17.92 -8.86 1.32
CA ASP A 81 18.24 -10.19 0.78
C ASP A 81 19.21 -10.06 -0.40
N CYS A 82 18.88 -9.20 -1.38
CA CYS A 82 19.72 -8.95 -2.55
C CYS A 82 21.10 -8.37 -2.18
N LEU A 83 21.14 -7.45 -1.20
CA LEU A 83 22.37 -6.84 -0.70
C LEU A 83 23.26 -7.89 -0.04
N ASN A 84 22.71 -8.66 0.90
CA ASN A 84 23.41 -9.69 1.64
C ASN A 84 23.94 -10.78 0.69
N ASP A 85 23.13 -11.24 -0.26
CA ASP A 85 23.54 -12.21 -1.27
C ASP A 85 24.67 -11.69 -2.16
N GLY A 86 24.57 -10.42 -2.57
CA GLY A 86 25.62 -9.75 -3.35
C GLY A 86 26.94 -9.65 -2.58
N TYR A 87 26.89 -9.21 -1.34
CA TYR A 87 28.09 -9.01 -0.51
C TYR A 87 28.70 -10.33 -0.03
N LYS A 88 27.90 -11.36 0.31
CA LYS A 88 28.43 -12.71 0.55
C LYS A 88 29.20 -13.24 -0.66
N ARG A 89 28.69 -13.00 -1.88
CA ARG A 89 29.38 -13.44 -3.10
C ARG A 89 30.72 -12.74 -3.32
N VAL A 90 30.82 -11.46 -2.97
CA VAL A 90 32.03 -10.64 -3.22
C VAL A 90 33.07 -10.82 -2.11
N PHE A 91 32.64 -10.85 -0.86
CA PHE A 91 33.53 -10.79 0.31
C PHE A 91 33.63 -12.12 1.07
N GLY A 92 32.81 -13.12 0.74
CA GLY A 92 32.84 -14.45 1.36
C GLY A 92 32.66 -14.38 2.88
N ASP A 93 33.49 -15.15 3.60
CA ASP A 93 33.43 -15.30 5.06
C ASP A 93 33.76 -14.00 5.83
N ALA A 94 34.35 -13.00 5.17
CA ALA A 94 34.65 -11.72 5.79
C ALA A 94 33.40 -10.82 5.96
N TYR A 95 32.27 -11.15 5.31
CA TYR A 95 31.07 -10.35 5.36
C TYR A 95 30.11 -10.81 6.47
N LYS A 96 29.82 -9.91 7.41
CA LYS A 96 28.73 -10.08 8.39
C LYS A 96 27.40 -9.69 7.75
N VAL A 97 26.43 -10.60 7.77
CA VAL A 97 25.08 -10.39 7.24
C VAL A 97 24.42 -9.22 7.95
N TYR A 98 23.84 -8.31 7.18
CA TYR A 98 23.12 -7.18 7.74
C TYR A 98 21.68 -7.59 8.08
N GLY A 99 21.25 -7.28 9.30
CA GLY A 99 19.87 -7.52 9.76
C GLY A 99 19.62 -8.91 10.34
N GLU A 100 20.65 -9.75 10.51
CA GLU A 100 20.57 -10.88 11.43
C GLU A 100 20.60 -10.32 12.87
N GLU A 101 19.61 -10.68 13.69
CA GLU A 101 19.69 -10.48 15.13
C GLU A 101 20.79 -11.41 15.66
N ASP A 102 21.77 -10.85 16.38
CA ASP A 102 22.75 -11.68 17.08
C ASP A 102 21.98 -12.57 18.09
N GLU A 103 22.13 -13.89 18.02
CA GLU A 103 21.49 -14.89 18.92
C GLU A 103 21.93 -14.77 20.40
N GLN A 104 22.41 -13.60 20.83
CA GLN A 104 22.74 -13.26 22.21
C GLN A 104 21.82 -12.15 22.73
N ASN A 105 20.58 -12.52 23.04
CA ASN A 105 19.76 -11.87 24.07
C ASN A 105 18.84 -12.89 24.74
#